data_AF-A0A136JJ44-F1
#
_entry.id   AF-A0A136JJ44-F1
#
_cell.length_a   1.000
_cell.length_b   1.000
_cell.length_c   1.000
_cell.angle_alpha   90.00
_cell.angle_beta   90.00
_cell.angle_gamma   90.00
#
_symmetry.space_group_name_H-M   'P 1'
#
loop_
_entity.id
_entity.type
_entity.pdbx_description
1 polymer ?
#
loop_
_entity_poly.entity_id
_entity_poly.type
_entity_poly.pdbx_seq_one_letter_code
_entity_poly.pdbx_strand_id
1 'polypeptide(L)'
;MATRETLHAYRHLYRGLLHAVQFSKPARYVARDRIRVAFREKGAVLDPPSISRTVKFLEAAARERGLEHKVLKNLLVTQFFRAREQQKSWKVVKLEQSLRHKKTDLNEHMQDTAFYHYDKTVEMLNKSLGLCLR
;
A
#
# COMPACT_ATOMS: atom_id res chain seq x y z
N MET A 1 -16.01 -16.30 10.00
CA MET A 1 -16.41 -16.48 8.59
C MET A 1 -16.44 -15.11 7.92
N ALA A 2 -15.94 -14.96 6.69
CA ALA A 2 -16.00 -13.66 6.00
C ALA A 2 -17.45 -13.35 5.63
N THR A 3 -17.96 -12.16 5.97
CA THR A 3 -19.34 -11.78 5.65
C THR A 3 -19.47 -11.46 4.16
N ARG A 4 -20.67 -11.58 3.60
CA ARG A 4 -20.96 -11.30 2.17
C ARG A 4 -20.53 -9.88 1.78
N GLU A 5 -20.73 -8.92 2.69
CA GLU A 5 -20.35 -7.53 2.52
C GLU A 5 -18.83 -7.36 2.39
N THR A 6 -18.04 -8.05 3.23
CA THR A 6 -16.57 -8.01 3.14
C THR A 6 -16.08 -8.55 1.80
N LEU A 7 -16.69 -9.63 1.30
CA LEU A 7 -16.34 -10.20 -0.01
C LEU A 7 -16.68 -9.25 -1.17
N HIS A 8 -17.84 -8.58 -1.09
CA HIS A 8 -18.24 -7.60 -2.10
C HIS A 8 -17.28 -6.40 -2.10
N ALA A 9 -17.00 -5.82 -0.94
CA ALA A 9 -16.04 -4.73 -0.78
C ALA A 9 -14.66 -5.08 -1.36
N TYR A 10 -14.14 -6.25 -1.01
CA TYR A 10 -12.88 -6.76 -1.56
C TYR A 10 -12.90 -6.82 -3.09
N ARG A 11 -13.97 -7.37 -3.68
CA ARG A 11 -14.09 -7.53 -5.14
C ARG A 11 -14.17 -6.19 -5.86
N HIS A 12 -14.93 -5.22 -5.33
CA HIS A 12 -15.05 -3.90 -5.93
C HIS A 12 -13.72 -3.14 -5.90
N LEU A 13 -13.05 -3.11 -4.74
CA LEU A 13 -11.73 -2.49 -4.62
C LEU A 13 -10.69 -3.17 -5.51
N TYR A 14 -10.70 -4.50 -5.57
CA TYR A 14 -9.74 -5.24 -6.39
C TYR A 14 -9.93 -4.98 -7.89
N ARG A 15 -11.16 -5.04 -8.39
CA ARG A 15 -11.46 -4.71 -9.79
C ARG A 15 -11.11 -3.26 -10.10
N GLY A 16 -11.51 -2.32 -9.25
CA GLY A 16 -11.19 -0.89 -9.40
C GLY A 16 -9.68 -0.66 -9.49
N LEU A 17 -8.90 -1.29 -8.60
CA LEU A 17 -7.44 -1.18 -8.62
C LEU A 17 -6.83 -1.73 -9.91
N LEU A 18 -7.31 -2.88 -10.41
CA LEU A 18 -6.81 -3.46 -11.67
C LEU A 18 -7.06 -2.54 -12.87
N HIS A 19 -8.24 -1.93 -12.95
CA HIS A 19 -8.56 -0.96 -13.99
C HIS A 19 -7.73 0.32 -13.84
N ALA A 20 -7.58 0.85 -12.62
CA ALA A 20 -6.81 2.06 -12.34
C ALA A 20 -5.34 1.94 -12.73
N VAL A 21 -4.74 0.75 -12.57
CA VAL A 21 -3.36 0.46 -13.00
C VAL A 21 -3.26 -0.09 -14.41
N GLN A 22 -4.38 -0.19 -15.15
CA GLN A 22 -4.46 -0.75 -16.49
C GLN A 22 -3.79 -2.13 -16.61
N PHE A 23 -3.94 -2.98 -15.59
CA PHE A 23 -3.33 -4.31 -15.53
C PHE A 23 -1.80 -4.34 -15.75
N SER A 24 -1.11 -3.22 -15.51
CA SER A 24 0.33 -3.08 -15.70
C SER A 24 1.14 -3.90 -14.68
N LYS A 25 2.30 -4.40 -15.12
CA LYS A 25 3.31 -5.01 -14.25
C LYS A 25 4.35 -3.95 -13.86
N PRO A 26 4.85 -3.91 -12.61
CA PRO A 26 4.51 -4.78 -11.46
C PRO A 26 3.27 -4.31 -10.67
N ALA A 27 2.70 -3.14 -10.98
CA ALA A 27 1.68 -2.46 -10.18
C ALA A 27 0.47 -3.34 -9.80
N ARG A 28 -0.04 -4.16 -10.73
CA ARG A 28 -1.17 -5.07 -10.45
C ARG A 28 -0.89 -6.08 -9.33
N TYR A 29 0.36 -6.55 -9.22
CA TYR A 29 0.74 -7.53 -8.21
C TYR A 29 0.86 -6.85 -6.85
N VAL A 30 1.48 -5.67 -6.82
CA VAL A 30 1.60 -4.85 -5.61
C VAL A 30 0.22 -4.46 -5.09
N ALA A 31 -0.67 -3.99 -5.96
CA ALA A 31 -2.04 -3.63 -5.60
C ALA A 31 -2.81 -4.83 -5.03
N ARG A 32 -2.76 -5.99 -5.69
CA ARG A 32 -3.40 -7.22 -5.21
C ARG A 32 -2.90 -7.59 -3.82
N ASP A 33 -1.59 -7.60 -3.62
CA ASP A 33 -0.98 -8.06 -2.39
C ASP A 33 -1.30 -7.08 -1.24
N ARG A 34 -1.36 -5.77 -1.51
CA ARG A 34 -1.83 -4.77 -0.54
C ARG A 34 -3.26 -4.95 -0.10
N ILE A 35 -4.20 -5.15 -1.03
CA ILE A 35 -5.60 -5.42 -0.64
C ILE A 35 -5.67 -6.69 0.21
N ARG A 36 -4.95 -7.75 -0.18
CA ARG A 36 -4.95 -9.01 0.58
C ARG A 36 -4.42 -8.82 2.00
N VAL A 37 -3.37 -8.02 2.18
CA VAL A 37 -2.83 -7.69 3.51
C VAL A 37 -3.86 -6.90 4.31
N ALA A 38 -4.44 -5.84 3.74
CA ALA A 38 -5.42 -4.99 4.43
C ALA A 38 -6.66 -5.76 4.91
N PHE A 39 -7.18 -6.68 4.10
CA PHE A 39 -8.35 -7.50 4.47
C PHE A 39 -8.03 -8.68 5.41
N ARG A 40 -6.75 -9.04 5.57
CA ARG A 40 -6.30 -10.11 6.48
C ARG A 40 -5.79 -9.58 7.82
N GLU A 41 -5.61 -8.27 7.93
CA GLU A 41 -5.14 -7.61 9.14
C GLU A 41 -6.12 -7.86 10.30
N LYS A 42 -5.59 -8.26 11.46
CA LYS A 42 -6.41 -8.56 12.64
C LYS A 42 -7.05 -7.27 13.14
N GLY A 43 -8.37 -7.29 13.36
CA GLY A 43 -9.11 -6.11 13.82
C GLY A 43 -9.45 -5.09 12.72
N ALA A 44 -9.28 -5.45 11.44
CA ALA A 44 -9.72 -4.60 10.35
C ALA A 44 -11.25 -4.38 10.41
N VAL A 45 -11.66 -3.13 10.60
CA VAL A 45 -13.07 -2.72 10.59
C VAL A 45 -13.47 -2.36 9.16
N LEU A 46 -14.58 -2.92 8.69
CA LEU A 46 -15.16 -2.58 7.41
C LEU A 46 -15.89 -1.24 7.54
N ASP A 47 -15.47 -0.23 6.78
CA ASP A 47 -16.15 1.07 6.70
C ASP A 47 -16.76 1.28 5.29
N PRO A 48 -18.05 0.94 5.09
CA PRO A 48 -18.67 0.99 3.76
C PRO A 48 -18.62 2.37 3.08
N PRO A 49 -18.86 3.50 3.78
CA PRO A 49 -18.67 4.84 3.22
C PRO A 49 -17.27 5.07 2.65
N SER A 50 -16.20 4.75 3.39
CA SER A 50 -14.83 4.93 2.89
C SER A 50 -14.49 4.01 1.74
N ILE A 51 -15.02 2.78 1.73
CA ILE A 51 -14.88 1.87 0.61
C ILE A 51 -15.54 2.45 -0.64
N SER A 52 -16.76 2.98 -0.53
CA SER A 52 -17.46 3.61 -1.66
C SER A 52 -16.68 4.81 -2.23
N ARG A 53 -16.16 5.69 -1.37
CA ARG A 53 -15.31 6.82 -1.80
C ARG A 53 -14.03 6.34 -2.47
N THR A 54 -13.42 5.29 -1.94
CA THR A 54 -12.19 4.71 -2.50
C THR A 54 -12.46 4.06 -3.86
N VAL A 55 -13.59 3.39 -4.05
CA VAL A 55 -13.98 2.88 -5.38
C VAL A 55 -14.12 4.03 -6.37
N LYS A 56 -14.79 5.13 -6.01
CA LYS A 56 -14.89 6.33 -6.88
C LYS A 56 -13.52 6.94 -7.20
N PHE A 57 -12.63 7.00 -6.23
CA PHE A 57 -11.23 7.44 -6.44
C PHE A 57 -10.51 6.55 -7.46
N LEU A 58 -10.68 5.23 -7.37
CA LEU A 58 -10.08 4.28 -8.31
C LEU A 58 -10.69 4.39 -9.71
N GLU A 59 -12.00 4.61 -9.80
CA GLU A 59 -12.68 4.87 -11.07
C GLU A 59 -12.16 6.14 -11.74
N ALA A 60 -11.95 7.22 -10.98
CA ALA A 60 -11.33 8.45 -11.48
C ALA A 60 -9.89 8.20 -11.97
N ALA A 61 -9.09 7.47 -11.18
CA ALA A 61 -7.72 7.08 -11.55
C ALA A 61 -7.64 6.18 -12.79
N ALA A 62 -8.70 5.43 -13.09
CA ALA A 62 -8.81 4.60 -14.29
C ALA A 62 -9.26 5.38 -15.51
N ARG A 63 -10.16 6.37 -15.33
CA ARG A 63 -10.73 7.17 -16.40
C ARG A 63 -9.71 8.12 -17.02
N GLU A 64 -8.93 8.79 -16.18
CA GLU A 64 -8.03 9.87 -16.61
C GLU A 64 -6.67 9.78 -15.93
N ARG A 65 -5.64 10.33 -16.58
CA ARG A 65 -4.28 10.45 -16.01
C ARG A 65 -4.17 11.66 -15.07
N GLY A 66 -5.16 11.82 -14.20
CA GLY A 66 -5.32 12.91 -13.25
C GLY A 66 -4.46 12.77 -11.99
N LEU A 67 -4.84 13.52 -10.94
CA LEU A 67 -4.15 13.49 -9.65
C LEU A 67 -4.30 12.12 -8.98
N GLU A 68 -5.49 11.53 -9.03
CA GLU A 68 -5.82 10.22 -8.47
C GLU A 68 -4.92 9.13 -9.05
N HIS A 69 -4.73 9.15 -10.37
CA HIS A 69 -3.81 8.24 -11.06
C HIS A 69 -2.36 8.45 -10.60
N LYS A 70 -1.89 9.69 -10.52
CA LYS A 70 -0.52 10.00 -10.07
C LYS A 70 -0.29 9.58 -8.62
N VAL A 71 -1.24 9.86 -7.73
CA VAL A 71 -1.21 9.45 -6.32
C VAL A 71 -1.15 7.93 -6.23
N LEU A 72 -2.08 7.22 -6.88
CA LEU A 72 -2.10 5.76 -6.85
C LEU A 72 -0.81 5.15 -7.39
N LYS A 73 -0.28 5.68 -8.51
CA LYS A 73 0.98 5.24 -9.08
C LYS A 73 2.12 5.39 -8.08
N ASN A 74 2.26 6.55 -7.45
CA ASN A 74 3.32 6.82 -6.49
C ASN A 74 3.20 5.93 -5.25
N LEU A 75 1.99 5.68 -4.76
CA LEU A 75 1.74 4.74 -3.67
C LEU A 75 2.25 3.33 -4.02
N LEU A 76 1.86 2.81 -5.18
CA LEU A 76 2.24 1.47 -5.61
C LEU A 76 3.74 1.34 -5.90
N VAL A 77 4.36 2.38 -6.47
CA VAL A 77 5.82 2.41 -6.71
C VAL A 77 6.57 2.41 -5.38
N THR A 78 6.17 3.26 -4.43
CA THR A 78 6.79 3.32 -3.10
C THR A 78 6.68 1.96 -2.41
N GLN A 79 5.48 1.37 -2.43
CA GLN A 79 5.25 0.07 -1.83
C GLN A 79 6.05 -1.06 -2.50
N PHE A 80 6.24 -1.01 -3.82
CA PHE A 80 7.06 -1.98 -4.54
C PHE A 80 8.50 -1.97 -4.01
N PHE A 81 9.11 -0.78 -3.88
CA PHE A 81 10.48 -0.66 -3.37
C PHE A 81 10.57 -1.07 -1.90
N ARG A 82 9.61 -0.66 -1.06
CA ARG A 82 9.54 -1.10 0.35
C ARG A 82 9.49 -2.62 0.48
N ALA A 83 8.62 -3.28 -0.27
CA ALA A 83 8.50 -4.74 -0.24
C ALA A 83 9.80 -5.42 -0.69
N ARG A 84 10.50 -4.84 -1.67
CA ARG A 84 11.77 -5.37 -2.16
C ARG A 84 12.91 -5.19 -1.16
N GLU A 85 12.93 -4.09 -0.43
CA GLU A 85 13.88 -3.86 0.67
C GLU A 85 13.67 -4.81 1.85
N GLN A 86 12.43 -5.23 2.10
CA GLN A 86 12.11 -6.22 3.14
C GLN A 86 12.45 -7.65 2.71
N GLN A 87 12.33 -7.96 1.41
CA GLN A 87 12.64 -9.28 0.84
C GLN A 87 14.13 -9.45 0.51
N LYS A 88 15.02 -9.21 1.47
CA LYS A 88 16.46 -9.43 1.29
C LYS A 88 16.75 -10.92 1.21
N SER A 89 17.61 -11.30 0.25
CA SER A 89 18.15 -12.66 0.17
C SER A 89 18.93 -12.97 1.44
N TRP A 90 18.89 -14.23 1.89
CA TRP A 90 19.63 -14.70 3.08
C TRP A 90 21.13 -14.35 3.03
N LYS A 91 21.72 -14.30 1.83
CA LYS A 91 23.12 -13.89 1.62
C LYS A 91 23.35 -12.43 2.03
N VAL A 92 22.42 -11.54 1.66
CA VAL A 92 22.46 -10.11 2.00
C VAL A 92 22.24 -9.94 3.51
N VAL A 93 21.28 -10.66 4.08
CA VAL A 93 21.03 -10.64 5.54
C VAL A 93 22.25 -11.10 6.32
N LYS A 94 22.92 -12.18 5.89
CA LYS A 94 24.14 -12.69 6.51
C LYS A 94 25.29 -11.69 6.43
N LEU A 95 25.45 -11.03 5.28
CA LEU A 95 26.45 -9.96 5.11
C LEU A 95 26.13 -8.77 6.02
N GLU A 96 24.89 -8.30 6.05
CA GLU A 96 24.46 -7.21 6.94
C GLU A 96 24.66 -7.55 8.41
N GLN A 97 24.41 -8.80 8.82
CA GLN A 97 24.69 -9.28 10.17
C GLN A 97 26.19 -9.23 10.50
N SER A 98 27.08 -9.63 9.58
CA SER A 98 28.53 -9.48 9.80
C SER A 98 28.99 -8.03 9.89
N LEU A 99 28.23 -7.09 9.31
CA LEU A 99 28.51 -5.66 9.33
C LEU A 99 27.76 -4.93 10.47
N ARG A 100 26.90 -5.61 11.24
CA ARG A 100 26.10 -4.98 12.31
C ARG A 100 26.96 -4.30 13.38
N HIS A 101 28.14 -4.83 13.67
CA HIS A 101 29.09 -4.18 14.60
C HIS A 101 29.60 -2.81 14.14
N LYS A 102 29.34 -2.41 12.88
CA LYS A 102 29.68 -1.10 12.31
C LYS A 102 28.49 -0.14 12.17
N LYS A 103 27.25 -0.57 12.47
CA LYS A 103 26.08 0.31 12.41
C LYS A 103 25.96 1.11 13.70
N THR A 104 25.83 2.43 13.58
CA THR A 104 25.55 3.37 14.66
C THR A 104 24.04 3.43 14.93
N ASP A 105 23.64 3.68 16.18
CA ASP A 105 22.22 3.84 16.58
C ASP A 105 21.47 4.89 15.73
N LEU A 106 22.19 5.94 15.28
CA LEU A 106 21.65 6.98 14.40
C LEU A 106 21.21 6.41 13.04
N ASN A 107 21.98 5.49 12.45
CA ASN A 107 21.63 4.89 11.16
C ASN A 107 20.40 3.98 11.26
N GLU A 108 20.21 3.31 12.40
CA GLU A 108 19.03 2.48 12.65
C GLU A 108 17.79 3.36 12.81
N HIS A 109 17.88 4.43 13.60
CA HIS A 109 16.78 5.37 13.78
C HIS A 109 16.38 6.08 12.47
N MET A 110 17.34 6.44 11.62
CA MET A 110 17.06 7.01 10.30
C MET A 110 16.36 6.01 9.36
N GLN A 111 16.67 4.72 9.44
CA GLN A 111 15.99 3.68 8.65
C GLN A 111 14.55 3.48 9.13
N ASP A 112 14.33 3.45 10.45
CA ASP A 112 13.00 3.30 11.04
C ASP A 112 12.09 4.50 10.76
N THR A 113 12.66 5.70 10.68
CA THR A 113 11.91 6.95 10.44
C THR A 113 11.82 7.35 8.96
N ALA A 114 12.52 6.65 8.06
CA ALA A 114 12.62 7.00 6.63
C ALA A 114 11.25 7.21 5.96
N PHE A 115 10.25 6.47 6.39
CA PHE A 115 8.91 6.50 5.84
C PHE A 115 7.86 7.20 6.71
N TYR A 116 8.25 7.70 7.88
CA TYR A 116 7.33 8.29 8.86
C TYR A 116 6.49 9.42 8.27
N HIS A 117 7.13 10.40 7.62
CA HIS A 117 6.42 11.53 7.02
C HIS A 117 5.51 11.10 5.88
N TYR A 118 5.93 10.13 5.07
CA TYR A 118 5.10 9.57 4.01
C TYR A 118 3.87 8.87 4.59
N ASP A 119 4.04 8.02 5.60
CA ASP A 119 2.92 7.28 6.18
C ASP A 119 1.93 8.25 6.82
N LYS A 120 2.44 9.32 7.44
CA LYS A 120 1.61 10.41 7.97
C LYS A 120 0.86 11.16 6.88
N THR A 121 1.46 11.44 5.72
CA THR A 121 0.75 12.13 4.63
C THR A 121 -0.36 11.25 4.03
N VAL A 122 -0.12 9.94 3.91
CA VAL A 122 -1.16 8.98 3.48
C VAL A 122 -2.29 8.92 4.50
N GLU A 123 -1.99 8.90 5.80
CA GLU A 123 -2.99 8.95 6.86
C GLU A 123 -3.84 10.23 6.79
N MET A 124 -3.20 11.39 6.58
CA MET A 124 -3.89 12.67 6.46
C MET A 124 -4.76 12.74 5.19
N LEU A 125 -4.29 12.19 4.07
CA LEU A 125 -5.07 12.07 2.83
C LEU A 125 -6.32 11.21 3.04
N ASN A 126 -6.17 10.08 3.73
CA ASN A 126 -7.30 9.22 4.07
C ASN A 126 -8.31 9.94 4.96
N LYS A 127 -7.83 10.70 5.96
CA LYS A 127 -8.68 11.47 6.85
C LYS A 127 -9.43 12.60 6.13
N SER A 128 -8.77 13.34 5.25
CA SER A 128 -9.39 14.48 4.55
C SER A 128 -10.41 14.06 3.49
N LEU A 129 -10.14 12.97 2.76
CA LEU A 129 -11.00 12.49 1.68
C LEU A 129 -11.91 11.33 2.10
N GLY A 130 -11.78 10.83 3.33
CA GLY A 130 -12.49 9.66 3.82
C GLY A 130 -12.17 8.40 3.02
N LEU A 131 -10.90 8.21 2.63
CA LEU A 131 -10.43 7.08 1.83
C LEU A 131 -9.82 5.97 2.71
N CYS A 132 -9.66 4.79 2.13
CA CYS A 132 -9.00 3.65 2.77
C CYS A 132 -7.75 3.19 2.01
N LEU A 133 -6.87 4.13 1.62
CA LEU A 133 -5.61 3.83 0.94
C LEU A 133 -4.58 3.34 1.97
N ARG A 134 -3.85 2.25 1.69
CA ARG A 134 -2.86 1.67 2.60
C ARG A 134 -1.66 1.09 1.87
#